data_AF-A0A0F2P7F6-F1
#
_entry.id   AF-A0A0F2P7F6-F1
#
_cell.length_a   1.000
_cell.length_b   1.000
_cell.length_c   1.000
_cell.angle_alpha   90.00
_cell.angle_beta   90.00
_cell.angle_gamma   90.00
#
_symmetry.space_group_name_H-M   'P 1'
#
loop_
_entity.id
_entity.type
_entity.pdbx_description
1 polymer ?
#
loop_
_entity_poly.entity_id
_entity_poly.type
_entity_poly.pdbx_seq_one_letter_code
_entity_poly.pdbx_strand_id
1 'polypeptide(L)'
;MKRLVDNELIYGQLLLIDEPHLVGRYNKALKAFGLKQTALERFRIDMTGFSPEIAEDLGDMDYLDPNGVNRRFVILTPEQENLPVVHTQFSNTAGLMHEFFDGNRRAVHAVTIKDALFGEIEDPVAVVTGVEDLLKIEEVRFRVMSAENMLGKATELRELVDRLKSSKNGWRDDVMLNRMVELAHETGDIRQNALVPDKLVFPHASYWANHFGGVFIFRDDRTTTVICDSHAPGFKRSRPWEVSYIDTADHARIFEYLSKTGRLQLPRASWVETSGFFAHRAEMAVDDLIRRIDPAADLAGTDRVWLQTWMHRNASLIAEEGIYPFLQEAMREVASTGQVKMAEVRADRRLLLCRAVPDHPDQWLINRLLAQMAPFDFITRFVFDKQGFYEAYDGYSESYRAHVVDVLGKTYLNDKAALRSRLYGLEGYQDDA
;
A
#
# COMPACT_ATOMS: atom_id res chain seq x y z
N MET A 1 -14.38 -10.53 8.61
CA MET A 1 -14.15 -10.37 7.15
C MET A 1 -15.40 -10.22 6.26
N LYS A 2 -16.36 -11.16 6.18
CA LYS A 2 -17.49 -11.10 5.20
C LYS A 2 -18.19 -9.73 5.07
N ARG A 3 -18.49 -9.07 6.21
CA ARG A 3 -19.15 -7.76 6.23
C ARG A 3 -18.35 -6.65 5.53
N LEU A 4 -17.02 -6.70 5.57
CA LEU A 4 -16.18 -5.73 4.85
C LEU A 4 -16.23 -5.96 3.34
N VAL A 5 -16.27 -7.22 2.90
CA VAL A 5 -16.42 -7.57 1.48
C VAL A 5 -17.79 -7.11 0.96
N ASP A 6 -18.86 -7.40 1.71
CA ASP A 6 -20.23 -7.04 1.35
C ASP A 6 -20.46 -5.51 1.26
N ASN A 7 -19.61 -4.71 1.92
CA ASN A 7 -19.67 -3.25 1.91
C ASN A 7 -18.53 -2.60 1.10
N GLU A 8 -17.85 -3.37 0.24
CA GLU A 8 -16.74 -2.90 -0.61
C GLU A 8 -15.56 -2.26 0.17
N LEU A 9 -15.46 -2.55 1.47
CA LEU A 9 -14.36 -2.11 2.35
C LEU A 9 -13.15 -3.06 2.27
N ILE A 10 -13.33 -4.26 1.77
CA ILE A 10 -12.27 -5.21 1.41
C ILE A 10 -12.54 -5.67 -0.01
N TYR A 11 -11.51 -5.66 -0.87
CA TYR A 11 -11.62 -6.06 -2.28
C TYR A 11 -12.69 -5.27 -3.06
N GLY A 12 -13.06 -4.08 -2.57
CA GLY A 12 -13.87 -3.14 -3.34
C GLY A 12 -13.09 -2.70 -4.58
N GLN A 13 -13.78 -2.62 -5.72
CA GLN A 13 -13.18 -2.21 -7.00
C GLN A 13 -12.12 -3.17 -7.58
N LEU A 14 -12.17 -4.47 -7.26
CA LEU A 14 -11.43 -5.46 -8.06
C LEU A 14 -12.08 -5.65 -9.43
N LEU A 15 -11.27 -6.00 -10.43
CA LEU A 15 -11.75 -6.28 -11.77
C LEU A 15 -12.23 -7.72 -11.90
N LEU A 16 -13.49 -7.92 -12.30
CA LEU A 16 -14.03 -9.24 -12.63
C LEU A 16 -13.44 -9.72 -13.96
N ILE A 17 -12.90 -10.93 -13.95
CA ILE A 17 -12.44 -11.67 -15.12
C ILE A 17 -13.41 -12.83 -15.32
N ASP A 18 -14.19 -12.79 -16.40
CA ASP A 18 -15.14 -13.85 -16.74
C ASP A 18 -15.04 -14.31 -18.21
N GLU A 19 -14.22 -13.65 -19.03
CA GLU A 19 -14.01 -14.09 -20.39
C GLU A 19 -13.05 -15.29 -20.46
N PRO A 20 -13.40 -16.38 -21.17
CA PRO A 20 -12.60 -17.60 -21.23
C PRO A 20 -11.15 -17.39 -21.70
N HIS A 21 -10.92 -16.41 -22.57
CA HIS A 21 -9.59 -16.10 -23.08
C HIS A 21 -8.71 -15.41 -22.03
N LEU A 22 -9.27 -14.56 -21.16
CA LEU A 22 -8.54 -13.92 -20.06
C LEU A 22 -8.21 -14.92 -18.95
N VAL A 23 -9.17 -15.78 -18.59
CA VAL A 23 -8.94 -16.92 -17.68
C VAL A 23 -7.83 -17.81 -18.22
N GLY A 24 -7.86 -18.12 -19.52
CA GLY A 24 -6.81 -18.90 -20.18
C GLY A 24 -5.43 -18.24 -20.11
N ARG A 25 -5.33 -16.92 -20.32
CA ARG A 25 -4.07 -16.15 -20.20
C ARG A 25 -3.55 -16.14 -18.77
N TYR A 26 -4.42 -15.93 -17.78
CA TYR A 26 -4.06 -15.98 -16.38
C TYR A 26 -3.52 -17.36 -15.98
N ASN A 27 -4.20 -18.43 -16.42
CA ASN A 27 -3.77 -19.81 -16.20
C ASN A 27 -2.43 -20.16 -16.88
N LYS A 28 -2.06 -19.50 -17.98
CA LYS A 28 -0.72 -19.62 -18.57
C LYS A 28 0.33 -18.94 -17.69
N ALA A 29 0.03 -17.77 -17.12
CA ALA A 29 0.92 -17.10 -16.17
C ALA A 29 1.14 -17.94 -14.91
N LEU A 30 0.07 -18.48 -14.31
CA LEU A 30 0.18 -19.40 -13.16
C LEU A 30 1.08 -20.60 -13.47
N LYS A 31 0.86 -21.25 -14.61
CA LYS A 31 1.68 -22.38 -15.04
C LYS A 31 3.15 -21.99 -15.23
N ALA A 32 3.42 -20.80 -15.76
CA ALA A 32 4.78 -20.29 -15.94
C ALA A 32 5.49 -20.03 -14.60
N PHE A 33 4.75 -19.62 -13.56
CA PHE A 33 5.26 -19.53 -12.18
C PHE A 33 5.44 -20.90 -11.49
N GLY A 34 5.06 -22.00 -12.14
CA GLY A 34 5.07 -23.34 -11.55
C GLY A 34 3.88 -23.60 -10.61
N LEU A 35 2.86 -22.76 -10.64
CA LEU A 35 1.65 -22.89 -9.84
C LEU A 35 0.60 -23.75 -10.55
N LYS A 36 -0.32 -24.30 -9.75
CA LYS A 36 -1.47 -25.03 -10.28
C LYS A 36 -2.43 -24.05 -10.98
N GLN A 37 -2.94 -24.46 -12.13
CA GLN A 37 -3.95 -23.70 -12.86
C GLN A 37 -5.27 -23.74 -12.09
N THR A 38 -5.99 -22.62 -12.04
CA THR A 38 -7.31 -22.57 -11.41
C THR A 38 -8.37 -23.22 -12.32
N ALA A 39 -9.34 -23.87 -11.68
CA ALA A 39 -10.53 -24.40 -12.34
C ALA A 39 -11.71 -23.42 -12.34
N LEU A 40 -11.54 -22.23 -11.74
CA LEU A 40 -12.57 -21.20 -11.67
C LEU A 40 -12.88 -20.64 -13.07
N GLU A 41 -14.17 -20.53 -13.38
CA GLU A 41 -14.65 -19.91 -14.63
C GLU A 41 -14.60 -18.38 -14.57
N ARG A 42 -14.63 -17.81 -13.36
CA ARG A 42 -14.56 -16.37 -13.11
C ARG A 42 -13.91 -16.09 -11.77
N PHE A 43 -13.18 -14.98 -11.68
CA PHE A 43 -12.52 -14.51 -10.47
C PHE A 43 -12.26 -13.01 -10.56
N ARG A 44 -11.92 -12.37 -9.45
CA ARG A 44 -11.59 -10.95 -9.39
C ARG A 44 -10.10 -10.74 -9.16
N ILE A 45 -9.52 -9.74 -9.82
CA ILE A 45 -8.10 -9.39 -9.69
C ILE A 45 -7.89 -7.96 -9.25
N ASP A 46 -6.76 -7.73 -8.59
CA ASP A 46 -6.25 -6.42 -8.20
C ASP A 46 -5.30 -5.83 -9.26
N MET A 47 -4.69 -4.68 -8.98
CA MET A 47 -3.73 -4.04 -9.90
C MET A 47 -2.56 -4.95 -10.27
N THR A 48 -2.07 -5.76 -9.32
CA THR A 48 -0.96 -6.70 -9.53
C THR A 48 -1.40 -8.02 -10.16
N GLY A 49 -2.70 -8.27 -10.30
CA GLY A 49 -3.24 -9.55 -10.75
C GLY A 49 -3.49 -10.56 -9.63
N PHE A 50 -3.38 -10.17 -8.36
CA PHE A 50 -3.75 -11.02 -7.23
C PHE A 50 -5.26 -11.21 -7.16
N SER A 51 -5.69 -12.45 -6.94
CA SER A 51 -7.09 -12.83 -6.77
C SER A 51 -7.29 -13.56 -5.44
N PRO A 52 -8.17 -13.04 -4.55
CA PRO A 52 -8.56 -13.72 -3.33
C PRO A 52 -9.23 -15.08 -3.60
N GLU A 53 -10.02 -15.21 -4.67
CA GLU A 53 -10.69 -16.48 -4.99
C GLU A 53 -9.69 -17.54 -5.44
N ILE A 54 -8.66 -17.17 -6.21
CA ILE A 54 -7.60 -18.10 -6.62
C ILE A 54 -6.73 -18.48 -5.43
N ALA A 55 -6.41 -17.53 -4.55
CA ALA A 55 -5.71 -17.82 -3.30
C ALA A 55 -6.47 -18.86 -2.45
N GLU A 56 -7.79 -18.75 -2.35
CA GLU A 56 -8.64 -19.72 -1.65
C GLU A 56 -8.67 -21.09 -2.34
N ASP A 57 -8.79 -21.14 -3.68
CA ASP A 57 -8.75 -22.37 -4.49
C ASP A 57 -7.41 -23.11 -4.38
N LEU A 58 -6.30 -22.36 -4.30
CA LEU A 58 -4.95 -22.90 -4.12
C LEU A 58 -4.62 -23.24 -2.66
N GLY A 59 -5.37 -22.70 -1.70
CA GLY A 59 -5.05 -22.77 -0.28
C GLY A 59 -3.78 -21.99 0.10
N ASP A 60 -3.43 -20.97 -0.68
CA ASP A 60 -2.21 -20.18 -0.54
C ASP A 60 -2.51 -18.69 -0.80
N MET A 61 -2.55 -17.90 0.27
CA MET A 61 -2.74 -16.45 0.19
C MET A 61 -1.53 -15.72 -0.40
N ASP A 62 -0.35 -16.32 -0.37
CA ASP A 62 0.92 -15.72 -0.81
C ASP A 62 1.36 -16.27 -2.18
N TYR A 63 0.44 -16.85 -2.98
CA TYR A 63 0.80 -17.51 -4.25
C TYR A 63 1.51 -16.58 -5.25
N LEU A 64 1.25 -15.28 -5.20
CA LEU A 64 1.97 -14.25 -5.96
C LEU A 64 3.03 -13.51 -5.14
N ASP A 65 3.20 -13.77 -3.86
CA ASP A 65 4.19 -13.07 -3.02
C ASP A 65 5.03 -14.08 -2.21
N PRO A 66 5.77 -14.97 -2.91
CA PRO A 66 6.46 -16.07 -2.26
C PRO A 66 7.51 -15.55 -1.26
N ASN A 67 7.42 -15.98 -0.01
CA ASN A 67 8.27 -15.53 1.10
C ASN A 67 8.15 -14.02 1.44
N GLY A 68 7.15 -13.33 0.90
CA GLY A 68 6.91 -11.91 1.16
C GLY A 68 7.90 -10.94 0.51
N VAL A 69 8.63 -11.40 -0.50
CA VAL A 69 9.55 -10.62 -1.34
C VAL A 69 9.47 -11.11 -2.78
N ASN A 70 10.02 -10.35 -3.73
CA ASN A 70 10.00 -10.70 -5.14
C ASN A 70 8.59 -10.92 -5.69
N ARG A 71 7.66 -10.00 -5.34
CA ARG A 71 6.24 -10.14 -5.67
C ARG A 71 6.05 -10.38 -7.16
N ARG A 72 5.31 -11.43 -7.49
CA ARG A 72 4.84 -11.76 -8.83
C ARG A 72 3.64 -10.90 -9.20
N PHE A 73 3.55 -10.56 -10.49
CA PHE A 73 2.41 -9.84 -11.03
C PHE A 73 1.90 -10.49 -12.33
N VAL A 74 0.62 -10.28 -12.60
CA VAL A 74 -0.07 -10.67 -13.84
C VAL A 74 -0.94 -9.49 -14.30
N ILE A 75 -0.63 -8.97 -15.47
CA ILE A 75 -1.36 -7.88 -16.14
C ILE A 75 -2.05 -8.45 -17.37
N LEU A 76 -3.38 -8.55 -17.27
CA LEU A 76 -4.31 -8.97 -18.31
C LEU A 76 -4.83 -7.78 -19.12
N THR A 77 -4.98 -6.60 -18.50
CA THR A 77 -5.57 -5.41 -19.12
C THR A 77 -4.95 -4.11 -18.59
N PRO A 78 -4.88 -3.03 -19.39
CA PRO A 78 -4.43 -1.72 -18.92
C PRO A 78 -5.35 -1.12 -17.85
N GLU A 79 -6.62 -1.55 -17.80
CA GLU A 79 -7.58 -1.06 -16.79
C GLU A 79 -7.16 -1.41 -15.35
N GLN A 80 -6.27 -2.41 -15.18
CA GLN A 80 -5.69 -2.77 -13.89
C GLN A 80 -4.96 -1.61 -13.21
N GLU A 81 -4.46 -0.62 -13.96
CA GLU A 81 -3.79 0.57 -13.43
C GLU A 81 -4.64 1.33 -12.38
N ASN A 82 -5.96 1.27 -12.46
CA ASN A 82 -6.85 2.01 -11.56
C ASN A 82 -7.41 1.18 -10.39
N LEU A 83 -7.03 -0.09 -10.30
CA LEU A 83 -7.49 -0.99 -9.23
C LEU A 83 -6.63 -0.78 -7.97
N PRO A 84 -7.12 -1.13 -6.77
CA PRO A 84 -6.25 -1.15 -5.59
C PRO A 84 -5.20 -2.27 -5.70
N VAL A 85 -4.08 -2.12 -4.99
CA VAL A 85 -3.20 -3.25 -4.65
C VAL A 85 -3.70 -3.83 -3.34
N VAL A 86 -3.90 -5.15 -3.31
CA VAL A 86 -4.32 -5.86 -2.10
C VAL A 86 -3.29 -6.91 -1.75
N HIS A 87 -3.24 -7.25 -0.46
CA HIS A 87 -2.34 -8.28 0.07
C HIS A 87 -0.88 -8.07 -0.34
N THR A 88 -0.24 -7.01 0.17
CA THR A 88 1.17 -6.67 -0.10
C THR A 88 1.98 -6.59 1.19
N GLN A 89 3.26 -6.96 1.12
CA GLN A 89 4.22 -6.79 2.19
C GLN A 89 4.91 -5.42 2.19
N PHE A 90 4.88 -4.68 1.07
CA PHE A 90 5.55 -3.38 0.93
C PHE A 90 4.54 -2.25 0.66
N SER A 91 4.71 -1.11 1.34
CA SER A 91 3.77 0.02 1.22
C SER A 91 3.85 0.78 -0.10
N ASN A 92 4.92 0.61 -0.88
CA ASN A 92 5.15 1.34 -2.12
C ASN A 92 4.86 0.50 -3.38
N THR A 93 4.35 -0.73 -3.23
CA THR A 93 4.02 -1.61 -4.37
C THR A 93 3.04 -0.94 -5.33
N ALA A 94 2.01 -0.25 -4.82
CA ALA A 94 1.06 0.48 -5.65
C ALA A 94 1.75 1.59 -6.48
N GLY A 95 2.57 2.43 -5.82
CA GLY A 95 3.35 3.46 -6.50
C GLY A 95 4.30 2.89 -7.57
N LEU A 96 4.99 1.79 -7.27
CA LEU A 96 5.87 1.10 -8.23
C LEU A 96 5.09 0.56 -9.44
N MET A 97 3.91 0.00 -9.22
CA MET A 97 3.04 -0.47 -10.30
C MET A 97 2.55 0.69 -11.16
N HIS A 98 2.12 1.81 -10.57
CA HIS A 98 1.76 3.01 -11.31
C HIS A 98 2.92 3.51 -12.18
N GLU A 99 4.12 3.62 -11.61
CA GLU A 99 5.30 4.01 -12.36
C GLU A 99 5.63 3.04 -13.52
N PHE A 100 5.37 1.75 -13.32
CA PHE A 100 5.51 0.74 -14.36
C PHE A 100 4.47 0.90 -15.48
N PHE A 101 3.18 1.07 -15.14
CA PHE A 101 2.11 1.32 -16.10
C PHE A 101 2.36 2.61 -16.89
N ASP A 102 2.76 3.68 -16.22
CA ASP A 102 3.08 4.96 -16.85
C ASP A 102 4.29 4.87 -17.77
N GLY A 103 5.39 4.27 -17.29
CA GLY A 103 6.61 4.10 -18.06
C GLY A 103 6.46 3.20 -19.28
N ASN A 104 5.52 2.25 -19.23
CA ASN A 104 5.37 1.21 -20.25
C ASN A 104 3.98 1.18 -20.89
N ARG A 105 3.20 2.26 -20.79
CA ARG A 105 1.79 2.33 -21.21
C ARG A 105 1.55 1.76 -22.60
N ARG A 106 2.34 2.18 -23.58
CA ARG A 106 2.21 1.68 -24.97
C ARG A 106 2.43 0.17 -25.09
N ALA A 107 3.41 -0.36 -24.36
CA ALA A 107 3.74 -1.79 -24.37
C ALA A 107 2.68 -2.63 -23.65
N VAL A 108 2.23 -2.17 -22.48
CA VAL A 108 1.14 -2.80 -21.75
C VAL A 108 -0.10 -2.88 -22.65
N HIS A 109 -0.55 -1.75 -23.19
CA HIS A 109 -1.70 -1.70 -24.10
C HIS A 109 -1.56 -2.61 -25.32
N ALA A 110 -0.40 -2.64 -25.97
CA ALA A 110 -0.20 -3.43 -27.18
C ALA A 110 -0.19 -4.94 -26.89
N VAL A 111 0.48 -5.37 -25.82
CA VAL A 111 0.61 -6.79 -25.49
C VAL A 111 -0.70 -7.35 -24.95
N THR A 112 -1.41 -6.62 -24.08
CA THR A 112 -2.65 -7.10 -23.44
C THR A 112 -3.81 -7.32 -24.42
N ILE A 113 -3.73 -6.82 -25.66
CA ILE A 113 -4.73 -7.11 -26.70
C ILE A 113 -4.76 -8.61 -27.01
N LYS A 114 -3.60 -9.25 -27.16
CA LYS A 114 -3.49 -10.64 -27.61
C LYS A 114 -2.94 -11.59 -26.55
N ASP A 115 -2.19 -11.06 -25.59
CA ASP A 115 -1.47 -11.85 -24.58
C ASP A 115 -1.71 -11.27 -23.17
N ALA A 116 -1.03 -11.82 -22.16
CA ALA A 116 -0.90 -11.23 -20.83
C ALA A 116 0.58 -10.99 -20.51
N LEU A 117 0.86 -9.92 -19.79
CA LEU A 117 2.18 -9.68 -19.21
C LEU A 117 2.19 -10.31 -17.82
N PHE A 118 3.27 -10.98 -17.45
CA PHE A 118 3.44 -11.50 -16.11
C PHE A 118 4.92 -11.48 -15.74
N GLY A 119 5.24 -11.49 -14.46
CA GLY A 119 6.62 -11.29 -14.06
C GLY A 119 6.81 -11.23 -12.56
N GLU A 120 7.98 -10.75 -12.17
CA GLU A 120 8.38 -10.54 -10.78
C GLU A 120 8.91 -9.12 -10.61
N ILE A 121 8.55 -8.48 -9.50
CA ILE A 121 9.20 -7.27 -8.99
C ILE A 121 10.42 -7.77 -8.21
N GLU A 122 11.53 -7.94 -8.91
CA GLU A 122 12.75 -8.56 -8.40
C GLU A 122 13.45 -7.62 -7.40
N ASP A 123 13.57 -8.10 -6.18
CA ASP A 123 14.38 -7.58 -5.09
C ASP A 123 15.76 -8.27 -5.14
N PRO A 124 16.84 -7.59 -4.68
CA PRO A 124 18.16 -8.22 -4.57
C PRO A 124 18.23 -9.32 -3.49
N VAL A 125 17.14 -9.56 -2.76
CA VAL A 125 17.05 -10.46 -1.62
C VAL A 125 16.00 -11.54 -1.90
N ALA A 126 16.39 -12.80 -1.76
CA ALA A 126 15.47 -13.93 -1.97
C ALA A 126 14.60 -14.26 -0.73
N VAL A 127 15.12 -14.02 0.48
CA VAL A 127 14.42 -14.25 1.76
C VAL A 127 14.90 -13.21 2.76
N VAL A 128 13.97 -12.59 3.49
CA VAL A 128 14.27 -11.60 4.53
C VAL A 128 14.53 -12.31 5.86
N THR A 129 15.77 -12.27 6.34
CA THR A 129 16.15 -12.87 7.64
C THR A 129 16.35 -11.84 8.74
N GLY A 130 16.56 -10.58 8.35
CA GLY A 130 16.64 -9.45 9.26
C GLY A 130 16.51 -8.11 8.54
N VAL A 131 16.50 -7.04 9.32
CA VAL A 131 16.40 -5.65 8.83
C VAL A 131 17.51 -5.29 7.84
N GLU A 132 18.71 -5.88 7.98
CA GLU A 132 19.82 -5.65 7.05
C GLU A 132 19.51 -6.10 5.62
N ASP A 133 18.65 -7.11 5.45
CA ASP A 133 18.25 -7.55 4.12
C ASP A 133 17.31 -6.53 3.48
N LEU A 134 16.37 -5.96 4.23
CA LEU A 134 15.51 -4.87 3.75
C LEU A 134 16.34 -3.63 3.34
N LEU A 135 17.37 -3.29 4.11
CA LEU A 135 18.25 -2.16 3.79
C LEU A 135 18.94 -2.29 2.43
N LYS A 136 19.23 -3.52 1.97
CA LYS A 136 19.85 -3.80 0.66
C LYS A 136 18.92 -3.56 -0.53
N ILE A 137 17.61 -3.45 -0.31
CA ILE A 137 16.62 -3.27 -1.37
C ILE A 137 16.64 -1.80 -1.82
N GLU A 138 17.68 -1.39 -2.53
CA GLU A 138 17.88 0.00 -3.00
C GLU A 138 17.06 0.33 -4.25
N GLU A 139 16.99 -0.63 -5.16
CA GLU A 139 16.25 -0.54 -6.41
C GLU A 139 15.51 -1.85 -6.63
N VAL A 140 14.37 -1.77 -7.32
CA VAL A 140 13.60 -2.94 -7.75
C VAL A 140 13.62 -3.05 -9.26
N ARG A 141 13.60 -4.29 -9.75
CA ARG A 141 13.58 -4.57 -11.19
C ARG A 141 12.33 -5.34 -11.58
N PHE A 142 11.55 -4.79 -12.49
CA PHE A 142 10.45 -5.52 -13.11
C PHE A 142 11.01 -6.50 -14.15
N ARG A 143 10.95 -7.79 -13.82
CA ARG A 143 11.24 -8.87 -14.76
C ARG A 143 9.96 -9.26 -15.49
N VAL A 144 9.78 -8.72 -16.70
CA VAL A 144 8.55 -8.90 -17.47
C VAL A 144 8.70 -10.05 -18.48
N MET A 145 7.69 -10.92 -18.51
CA MET A 145 7.48 -11.99 -19.48
C MET A 145 6.08 -11.86 -20.08
N SER A 146 5.81 -12.64 -21.13
CA SER A 146 4.52 -12.66 -21.84
C SER A 146 4.02 -14.09 -21.98
N ALA A 147 2.73 -14.34 -21.78
CA ALA A 147 2.18 -15.69 -21.62
C ALA A 147 2.29 -16.57 -22.88
N GLU A 148 2.36 -15.97 -24.07
CA GLU A 148 2.61 -16.63 -25.35
C GLU A 148 4.03 -16.38 -25.90
N ASN A 149 4.94 -15.91 -25.05
CA ASN A 149 6.31 -15.53 -25.39
C ASN A 149 6.38 -14.46 -26.51
N MET A 150 5.38 -13.58 -26.59
CA MET A 150 5.34 -12.46 -27.53
C MET A 150 6.57 -11.55 -27.39
N LEU A 151 7.05 -11.30 -26.16
CA LEU A 151 8.24 -10.49 -25.90
C LEU A 151 9.51 -11.14 -26.47
N GLY A 152 9.71 -12.43 -26.23
CA GLY A 152 10.88 -13.15 -26.73
C GLY A 152 10.91 -13.16 -28.26
N LYS A 153 9.76 -13.40 -28.90
CA LYS A 153 9.61 -13.36 -30.36
C LYS A 153 9.87 -11.97 -30.94
N ALA A 154 9.42 -10.91 -30.26
CA ALA A 154 9.67 -9.53 -30.68
C ALA A 154 11.15 -9.15 -30.58
N THR A 155 11.83 -9.60 -29.52
CA THR A 155 13.28 -9.43 -29.36
C THR A 155 14.06 -10.19 -30.43
N GLU A 156 13.71 -11.45 -30.69
CA GLU A 156 14.32 -12.25 -31.76
C GLU A 156 14.17 -11.55 -33.12
N LEU A 157 12.96 -11.07 -33.46
CA LEU A 157 12.73 -10.35 -34.70
C LEU A 157 13.57 -9.07 -34.80
N ARG A 158 13.75 -8.34 -33.69
CA ARG A 158 14.59 -7.13 -33.65
C ARG A 158 16.06 -7.46 -33.93
N GLU A 159 16.60 -8.50 -33.30
CA GLU A 159 17.97 -8.97 -33.54
C GLU A 159 18.16 -9.40 -35.01
N LEU A 160 17.18 -10.10 -35.59
CA LEU A 160 17.23 -10.47 -37.01
C LEU A 160 17.17 -9.25 -37.94
N VAL A 161 16.37 -8.24 -37.61
CA VAL A 161 16.35 -6.95 -38.34
C VAL A 161 17.71 -6.26 -38.27
N ASP A 162 18.34 -6.21 -37.09
CA ASP A 162 19.64 -5.57 -36.91
C ASP A 162 20.75 -6.34 -37.63
N ARG A 163 20.69 -7.67 -37.63
CA ARG A 163 21.59 -8.53 -38.42
C ARG A 163 21.40 -8.32 -39.92
N LEU A 164 20.17 -8.19 -40.39
CA LEU A 164 19.86 -7.89 -41.80
C LEU A 164 20.43 -6.53 -42.22
N LYS A 165 20.36 -5.52 -41.36
CA LYS A 165 20.91 -4.17 -41.62
C LYS A 165 22.43 -4.11 -41.57
N SER A 166 23.05 -4.85 -40.66
CA SER A 166 24.49 -4.77 -40.40
C SER A 166 25.34 -5.70 -41.27
N SER A 167 24.79 -6.82 -41.72
CA SER A 167 25.55 -7.83 -42.48
C SER A 167 25.54 -7.58 -43.98
N LYS A 168 26.71 -7.72 -44.63
CA LYS A 168 26.85 -7.53 -46.09
C LYS A 168 26.04 -8.52 -46.94
N ASN A 169 25.76 -9.71 -46.41
CA ASN A 169 25.10 -10.80 -47.12
C ASN A 169 23.79 -11.27 -46.44
N GLY A 170 23.28 -10.59 -45.40
CA GLY A 170 22.09 -11.04 -44.67
C GLY A 170 20.83 -11.13 -45.55
N TRP A 171 20.75 -10.32 -46.61
CA TRP A 171 19.65 -10.36 -47.58
C TRP A 171 19.61 -11.64 -48.45
N ARG A 172 20.65 -12.47 -48.41
CA ARG A 172 20.72 -13.78 -49.11
C ARG A 172 20.38 -14.97 -48.21
N ASP A 173 20.15 -14.73 -46.93
CA ASP A 173 19.85 -15.78 -45.97
C ASP A 173 18.34 -16.03 -45.92
N ASP A 174 17.86 -16.91 -46.81
CA ASP A 174 16.42 -17.23 -46.93
C ASP A 174 15.86 -17.86 -45.65
N VAL A 175 16.68 -18.59 -44.87
CA VAL A 175 16.25 -19.17 -43.60
C VAL A 175 15.99 -18.06 -42.58
N MET A 176 16.90 -17.10 -42.49
CA MET A 176 16.73 -15.92 -41.64
C MET A 176 15.50 -15.09 -42.06
N LEU A 177 15.32 -14.83 -43.36
CA LEU A 177 14.20 -14.05 -43.87
C LEU A 177 12.84 -14.73 -43.63
N ASN A 178 12.75 -16.04 -43.85
CA ASN A 178 11.52 -16.79 -43.56
C ASN A 178 11.20 -16.77 -42.06
N ARG A 179 12.20 -16.92 -41.20
CA ARG A 179 12.02 -16.79 -39.75
C ARG A 179 11.51 -15.40 -39.36
N MET A 180 12.02 -14.34 -39.99
CA MET A 180 11.51 -12.98 -39.78
C MET A 180 10.03 -12.83 -40.17
N VAL A 181 9.60 -13.45 -41.27
CA VAL A 181 8.20 -13.42 -41.72
C VAL A 181 7.29 -14.16 -40.75
N GLU A 182 7.69 -15.34 -40.28
CA GLU A 182 6.95 -16.09 -39.26
C GLU A 182 6.77 -15.26 -37.98
N LEU A 183 7.86 -14.72 -37.44
CA LEU A 183 7.83 -13.89 -36.25
C LEU A 183 6.93 -12.66 -36.45
N ALA A 184 6.99 -11.99 -37.62
CA ALA A 184 6.16 -10.83 -37.92
C ALA A 184 4.66 -11.15 -37.99
N HIS A 185 4.26 -12.35 -38.40
CA HIS A 185 2.84 -12.77 -38.36
C HIS A 185 2.33 -12.87 -36.92
N GLU A 186 3.20 -13.32 -36.00
CA GLU A 186 2.84 -13.52 -34.60
C GLU A 186 2.88 -12.21 -33.80
N THR A 187 3.95 -11.42 -33.96
CA THR A 187 4.16 -10.19 -33.18
C THR A 187 3.52 -8.95 -33.80
N GLY A 188 3.24 -8.96 -35.10
CA GLY A 188 2.87 -7.76 -35.86
C GLY A 188 4.06 -6.83 -36.11
N ASP A 189 3.79 -5.56 -36.48
CA ASP A 189 4.83 -4.57 -36.80
C ASP A 189 5.52 -4.03 -35.53
N ILE A 190 6.65 -4.64 -35.17
CA ILE A 190 7.47 -4.26 -34.01
C ILE A 190 8.15 -2.88 -34.13
N ARG A 191 8.05 -2.21 -35.29
CA ARG A 191 8.58 -0.85 -35.49
C ARG A 191 7.59 0.21 -35.05
N GLN A 192 6.29 -0.07 -35.21
CA GLN A 192 5.21 0.82 -34.80
C GLN A 192 4.66 0.45 -33.43
N ASN A 193 4.65 -0.85 -33.10
CA ASN A 193 4.20 -1.35 -31.82
C ASN A 193 5.40 -1.61 -30.92
N ALA A 194 5.57 -0.75 -29.90
CA ALA A 194 6.50 -1.01 -28.81
C ALA A 194 5.93 -2.15 -27.97
N LEU A 195 6.33 -3.40 -28.24
CA LEU A 195 5.87 -4.56 -27.48
C LEU A 195 6.72 -4.82 -26.23
N VAL A 196 7.96 -4.33 -26.22
CA VAL A 196 8.91 -4.58 -25.14
C VAL A 196 8.87 -3.40 -24.15
N PRO A 197 8.56 -3.64 -22.87
CA PRO A 197 8.69 -2.63 -21.82
C PRO A 197 10.16 -2.22 -21.63
N ASP A 198 10.41 -0.91 -21.50
CA ASP A 198 11.77 -0.34 -21.44
C ASP A 198 12.10 0.23 -20.04
N LYS A 199 11.11 0.79 -19.32
CA LYS A 199 11.31 1.31 -17.96
C LYS A 199 11.06 0.18 -16.96
N LEU A 200 12.13 -0.52 -16.58
CA LEU A 200 12.06 -1.71 -15.72
C LEU A 200 12.73 -1.55 -14.36
N VAL A 201 13.55 -0.52 -14.16
CA VAL A 201 14.27 -0.29 -12.90
C VAL A 201 13.70 0.94 -12.25
N PHE A 202 13.33 0.80 -10.97
CA PHE A 202 12.72 1.87 -10.20
C PHE A 202 13.46 2.00 -8.86
N PRO A 203 13.77 3.23 -8.43
CA PRO A 203 14.36 3.45 -7.12
C PRO A 203 13.35 3.05 -6.05
N HIS A 204 13.80 2.27 -5.07
CA HIS A 204 13.00 2.00 -3.89
C HIS A 204 13.23 3.16 -2.91
N ALA A 205 12.29 4.11 -2.82
CA ALA A 205 12.38 5.25 -1.91
C ALA A 205 12.18 4.82 -0.45
N SER A 206 11.75 5.71 0.44
CA SER A 206 11.31 5.32 1.78
C SER A 206 10.09 4.41 1.72
N TYR A 207 10.02 3.39 2.57
CA TYR A 207 8.92 2.42 2.57
C TYR A 207 8.68 1.78 3.93
N TRP A 208 7.53 1.14 4.06
CA TRP A 208 7.21 0.23 5.15
C TRP A 208 7.16 -1.20 4.62
N ALA A 209 7.73 -2.12 5.38
CA ALA A 209 7.68 -3.55 5.11
C ALA A 209 6.99 -4.28 6.27
N ASN A 210 6.08 -5.19 5.95
CA ASN A 210 5.32 -6.01 6.90
C ASN A 210 6.14 -7.21 7.43
N HIS A 211 7.43 -6.99 7.69
CA HIS A 211 8.33 -7.99 8.24
C HIS A 211 8.57 -7.66 9.71
N PHE A 212 8.75 -8.67 10.57
CA PHE A 212 9.09 -8.48 11.99
C PHE A 212 8.12 -7.57 12.78
N GLY A 213 6.84 -7.57 12.43
CA GLY A 213 5.82 -6.71 13.06
C GLY A 213 5.75 -5.28 12.49
N GLY A 214 6.48 -5.01 11.39
CA GLY A 214 6.49 -3.74 10.70
C GLY A 214 7.84 -3.02 10.83
N VAL A 215 8.46 -2.73 9.69
CA VAL A 215 9.72 -1.97 9.62
C VAL A 215 9.52 -0.77 8.70
N PHE A 216 9.75 0.42 9.23
CA PHE A 216 9.81 1.64 8.44
C PHE A 216 11.25 1.95 8.08
N ILE A 217 11.52 2.17 6.80
CA ILE A 217 12.82 2.56 6.27
C ILE A 217 12.66 3.92 5.61
N PHE A 218 13.27 4.93 6.19
CA PHE A 218 13.35 6.28 5.64
C PHE A 218 14.73 6.50 5.04
N ARG A 219 14.79 6.82 3.75
CA ARG A 219 16.03 7.07 3.04
C ARG A 219 16.22 8.57 2.85
N ASP A 220 17.10 9.14 3.67
CA ASP A 220 17.55 10.53 3.55
C ASP A 220 18.91 10.57 2.82
N ASP A 221 19.26 11.73 2.23
CA ASP A 221 20.48 11.90 1.40
C ASP A 221 21.81 11.43 2.03
N ARG A 222 21.89 11.39 3.37
CA ARG A 222 23.13 11.08 4.11
C ARG A 222 23.04 9.87 5.02
N THR A 223 21.84 9.47 5.43
CA THR A 223 21.62 8.47 6.46
C THR A 223 20.30 7.77 6.23
N THR A 224 20.25 6.46 6.44
CA THR A 224 18.98 5.74 6.48
C THR A 224 18.48 5.67 7.92
N THR A 225 17.21 5.98 8.15
CA THR A 225 16.57 5.83 9.46
C THR A 225 15.62 4.66 9.43
N VAL A 226 15.79 3.73 10.37
CA VAL A 226 14.92 2.58 10.55
C VAL A 226 14.12 2.74 11.83
N ILE A 227 12.80 2.57 11.74
CA ILE A 227 11.89 2.51 12.88
C ILE A 227 11.25 1.12 12.91
N CYS A 228 11.55 0.34 13.94
CA CYS A 228 10.97 -0.99 14.15
C CYS A 228 11.08 -1.42 15.62
N ASP A 229 10.47 -2.56 15.96
CA ASP A 229 10.60 -3.17 17.28
C ASP A 229 12.07 -3.50 17.59
N SER A 230 12.53 -3.21 18.82
CA SER A 230 13.92 -3.51 19.21
C SER A 230 14.28 -4.99 19.24
N HIS A 231 13.29 -5.88 19.28
CA HIS A 231 13.47 -7.32 19.20
C HIS A 231 13.52 -7.82 17.75
N ALA A 232 13.31 -6.96 16.76
CA ALA A 232 13.41 -7.34 15.35
C ALA A 232 14.82 -7.87 15.02
N PRO A 233 14.94 -8.99 14.29
CA PRO A 233 16.22 -9.51 13.83
C PRO A 233 16.99 -8.45 13.03
N GLY A 234 18.21 -8.14 13.45
CA GLY A 234 19.04 -7.13 12.79
C GLY A 234 18.91 -5.70 13.33
N PHE A 235 18.12 -5.48 14.39
CA PHE A 235 18.09 -4.18 15.07
C PHE A 235 19.48 -3.78 15.58
N LYS A 236 19.95 -2.59 15.22
CA LYS A 236 21.27 -2.03 15.59
C LYS A 236 22.49 -2.90 15.22
N ARG A 237 22.42 -3.69 14.14
CA ARG A 237 23.59 -4.42 13.63
C ARG A 237 24.46 -3.61 12.68
N SER A 238 23.86 -2.72 11.90
CA SER A 238 24.58 -1.86 10.94
C SER A 238 25.34 -0.71 11.63
N ARG A 239 26.27 -0.10 10.90
CA ARG A 239 27.15 0.96 11.42
C ARG A 239 26.33 2.22 11.76
N PRO A 240 26.49 2.82 12.97
CA PRO A 240 25.66 3.94 13.42
C PRO A 240 25.72 5.22 12.57
N TRP A 241 26.79 5.40 11.77
CA TRP A 241 26.92 6.57 10.88
C TRP A 241 26.24 6.39 9.52
N GLU A 242 25.92 5.15 9.14
CA GLU A 242 25.18 4.82 7.91
C GLU A 242 23.68 4.69 8.21
N VAL A 243 23.34 4.04 9.34
CA VAL A 243 21.96 3.73 9.70
C VAL A 243 21.64 4.15 11.14
N SER A 244 20.58 4.94 11.30
CA SER A 244 19.99 5.30 12.59
C SER A 244 18.82 4.37 12.91
N TYR A 245 18.85 3.74 14.09
CA TYR A 245 17.75 2.90 14.57
C TYR A 245 16.97 3.60 15.68
N ILE A 246 15.65 3.59 15.55
CA ILE A 246 14.69 4.09 16.52
C ILE A 246 13.73 2.95 16.86
N ASP A 247 13.52 2.71 18.15
CA ASP A 247 12.52 1.75 18.61
C ASP A 247 11.12 2.34 18.39
N THR A 248 10.17 1.55 17.90
CA THR A 248 8.77 1.97 17.72
C THR A 248 8.14 2.54 19.01
N ALA A 249 8.54 2.06 20.20
CA ALA A 249 8.09 2.56 21.48
C ALA A 249 8.75 3.89 21.92
N ASP A 250 9.85 4.31 21.27
CA ASP A 250 10.55 5.56 21.58
C ASP A 250 9.91 6.76 20.85
N HIS A 251 8.70 7.11 21.29
CA HIS A 251 7.92 8.21 20.69
C HIS A 251 8.66 9.54 20.73
N ALA A 252 9.56 9.75 21.70
CA ALA A 252 10.37 10.97 21.81
C ALA A 252 11.34 11.10 20.62
N ARG A 253 12.11 10.05 20.35
CA ARG A 253 13.07 10.04 19.23
C ARG A 253 12.37 10.04 17.88
N ILE A 254 11.23 9.37 17.75
CA ILE A 254 10.43 9.41 16.52
C ILE A 254 9.94 10.83 16.24
N PHE A 255 9.39 11.50 17.25
CA PHE A 255 8.96 12.89 17.12
C PHE A 255 10.13 13.82 16.77
N GLU A 256 11.29 13.68 17.43
CA GLU A 256 12.48 14.49 17.13
C GLU A 256 12.96 14.28 15.70
N TYR A 257 13.06 13.02 15.26
CA TYR A 257 13.47 12.67 13.90
C TYR A 257 12.54 13.31 12.86
N LEU A 258 11.23 13.00 12.93
CA LEU A 258 10.28 13.46 11.92
C LEU A 258 10.11 15.00 11.94
N SER A 259 10.24 15.63 13.10
CA SER A 259 10.23 17.11 13.18
C SER A 259 11.48 17.71 12.55
N LYS A 260 12.67 17.16 12.83
CA LYS A 260 13.95 17.64 12.33
C LYS A 260 14.07 17.51 10.82
N THR A 261 13.48 16.46 10.24
CA THR A 261 13.47 16.23 8.79
C THR A 261 12.30 16.92 8.07
N GLY A 262 11.50 17.73 8.76
CA GLY A 262 10.38 18.45 8.13
C GLY A 262 9.21 17.56 7.69
N ARG A 263 9.07 16.37 8.29
CA ARG A 263 8.05 15.37 7.95
C ARG A 263 6.73 15.56 8.69
N LEU A 264 6.73 16.26 9.83
CA LEU A 264 5.53 16.52 10.63
C LEU A 264 5.00 17.95 10.48
N GLN A 265 3.70 18.05 10.23
CA GLN A 265 2.97 19.30 10.38
C GLN A 265 2.53 19.46 11.85
N LEU A 266 3.12 20.44 12.53
CA LEU A 266 2.80 20.76 13.93
C LEU A 266 1.41 21.39 14.07
N PRO A 267 0.73 21.21 15.22
CA PRO A 267 -0.64 21.68 15.41
C PRO A 267 -0.73 23.21 15.50
N ARG A 268 -1.25 23.81 14.42
CA ARG A 268 -1.57 25.24 14.32
C ARG A 268 -3.05 25.41 14.03
N ALA A 269 -3.66 26.45 14.58
CA ALA A 269 -5.09 26.74 14.41
C ALA A 269 -5.54 26.71 12.95
N SER A 270 -4.70 27.21 12.03
CA SER A 270 -4.99 27.29 10.59
C SER A 270 -5.45 25.98 9.95
N TRP A 271 -4.92 24.83 10.41
CA TRP A 271 -5.31 23.52 9.88
C TRP A 271 -6.08 22.68 10.91
N VAL A 272 -5.80 22.81 12.20
CA VAL A 272 -6.45 22.00 13.24
C VAL A 272 -7.94 22.32 13.35
N GLU A 273 -8.29 23.61 13.35
CA GLU A 273 -9.69 24.05 13.49
C GLU A 273 -10.51 23.77 12.23
N THR A 274 -9.90 23.98 11.06
CA THR A 274 -10.55 23.76 9.75
C THR A 274 -10.73 22.27 9.43
N SER A 275 -9.78 21.42 9.82
CA SER A 275 -9.85 19.97 9.60
C SER A 275 -10.80 19.28 10.59
N GLY A 276 -10.88 19.75 11.83
CA GLY A 276 -11.51 19.02 12.93
C GLY A 276 -10.72 17.79 13.37
N PHE A 277 -9.42 17.72 13.07
CA PHE A 277 -8.58 16.54 13.30
C PHE A 277 -8.56 16.07 14.76
N PHE A 278 -8.47 17.00 15.72
CA PHE A 278 -8.49 16.64 17.14
C PHE A 278 -9.86 16.15 17.60
N ALA A 279 -10.93 16.72 17.08
CA ALA A 279 -12.30 16.27 17.37
C ALA A 279 -12.51 14.85 16.84
N HIS A 280 -12.08 14.58 15.59
CA HIS A 280 -12.10 13.23 15.00
C HIS A 280 -11.37 12.22 15.88
N ARG A 281 -10.11 12.49 16.26
CA ARG A 281 -9.35 11.58 17.12
C ARG A 281 -10.00 11.39 18.51
N ALA A 282 -10.62 12.43 19.05
CA ALA A 282 -11.31 12.35 20.34
C ALA A 282 -12.56 11.46 20.24
N GLU A 283 -13.32 11.55 19.16
CA GLU A 283 -14.46 10.67 18.89
C GLU A 283 -14.00 9.21 18.77
N MET A 284 -12.95 8.95 17.98
CA MET A 284 -12.39 7.60 17.83
C MET A 284 -11.84 7.01 19.14
N ALA A 285 -11.24 7.84 19.99
CA ALA A 285 -10.77 7.40 21.31
C ALA A 285 -11.93 6.99 22.22
N VAL A 286 -13.07 7.68 22.14
CA VAL A 286 -14.29 7.32 22.88
C VAL A 286 -14.90 6.03 22.32
N ASP A 287 -14.98 5.88 20.99
CA ASP A 287 -15.51 4.66 20.36
C ASP A 287 -14.68 3.42 20.73
N ASP A 288 -13.35 3.53 20.73
CA ASP A 288 -12.47 2.45 21.16
C ASP A 288 -12.61 2.14 22.65
N LEU A 289 -12.85 3.16 23.49
CA LEU A 289 -13.10 2.95 24.92
C LEU A 289 -14.44 2.23 25.17
N ILE A 290 -15.50 2.60 24.44
CA ILE A 290 -16.80 1.91 24.51
C ILE A 290 -16.62 0.44 24.14
N ARG A 291 -15.91 0.16 23.05
CA ARG A 291 -15.61 -1.22 22.61
C ARG A 291 -14.97 -2.07 23.70
N ARG A 292 -14.04 -1.50 24.48
CA ARG A 292 -13.30 -2.23 25.52
C ARG A 292 -14.14 -2.48 26.77
N ILE A 293 -15.00 -1.54 27.14
CA ILE A 293 -15.77 -1.58 28.39
C ILE A 293 -17.10 -2.30 28.21
N ASP A 294 -17.79 -2.04 27.10
CA ASP A 294 -19.09 -2.62 26.78
C ASP A 294 -19.10 -3.19 25.35
N PRO A 295 -18.46 -4.36 25.14
CA PRO A 295 -18.39 -4.99 23.81
C PRO A 295 -19.76 -5.36 23.23
N ALA A 296 -20.79 -5.45 24.08
CA ALA A 296 -22.17 -5.79 23.71
C ALA A 296 -23.04 -4.54 23.46
N ALA A 297 -22.51 -3.34 23.67
CA ALA A 297 -23.21 -2.10 23.34
C ALA A 297 -23.62 -2.11 21.88
N ASP A 298 -24.90 -1.80 21.63
CA ASP A 298 -25.38 -1.55 20.28
C ASP A 298 -25.07 -0.10 19.91
N LEU A 299 -24.02 0.05 19.11
CA LEU A 299 -23.58 1.32 18.55
C LEU A 299 -24.25 1.62 17.20
N ALA A 300 -25.15 0.74 16.73
CA ALA A 300 -25.91 0.99 15.52
C ALA A 300 -27.06 1.96 15.83
N GLY A 301 -26.94 3.21 15.36
CA GLY A 301 -27.97 4.23 15.56
C GLY A 301 -27.89 4.97 16.88
N THR A 302 -26.76 4.93 17.59
CA THR A 302 -26.50 5.79 18.75
C THR A 302 -26.41 7.26 18.33
N ASP A 303 -27.23 8.09 18.97
CA ASP A 303 -27.26 9.55 18.77
C ASP A 303 -26.24 10.26 19.68
N ARG A 304 -25.89 11.53 19.36
CA ARG A 304 -24.96 12.36 20.15
C ARG A 304 -25.35 12.45 21.62
N VAL A 305 -26.65 12.44 21.91
CA VAL A 305 -27.19 12.46 23.28
C VAL A 305 -26.82 11.19 24.06
N TRP A 306 -26.84 10.03 23.40
CA TRP A 306 -26.45 8.78 24.01
C TRP A 306 -24.95 8.79 24.33
N LEU A 307 -24.11 9.21 23.37
CA LEU A 307 -22.66 9.34 23.57
C LEU A 307 -22.33 10.25 24.75
N GLN A 308 -22.96 11.43 24.83
CA GLN A 308 -22.79 12.33 25.98
C GLN A 308 -23.20 11.67 27.30
N THR A 309 -24.34 10.98 27.33
CA THR A 309 -24.81 10.28 28.52
C THR A 309 -23.84 9.17 28.94
N TRP A 310 -23.33 8.41 27.97
CA TRP A 310 -22.33 7.37 28.21
C TRP A 310 -21.04 7.95 28.77
N MET A 311 -20.55 9.05 28.18
CA MET A 311 -19.34 9.73 28.65
C MET A 311 -19.49 10.29 30.07
N HIS A 312 -20.66 10.86 30.40
CA HIS A 312 -20.94 11.31 31.76
C HIS A 312 -20.96 10.16 32.77
N ARG A 313 -21.54 9.02 32.40
CA ARG A 313 -21.58 7.81 33.26
C ARG A 313 -20.19 7.18 33.44
N ASN A 314 -19.32 7.28 32.44
CA ASN A 314 -17.99 6.67 32.42
C ASN A 314 -16.86 7.71 32.58
N ALA A 315 -17.15 8.87 33.17
CA ALA A 315 -16.21 9.99 33.23
C ALA A 315 -14.89 9.64 33.96
N SER A 316 -14.95 8.78 34.98
CA SER A 316 -13.75 8.30 35.68
C SER A 316 -12.83 7.48 34.78
N LEU A 317 -13.41 6.60 33.95
CA LEU A 317 -12.67 5.75 33.02
C LEU A 317 -12.08 6.58 31.87
N ILE A 318 -12.82 7.57 31.38
CA ILE A 318 -12.32 8.52 30.37
C ILE A 318 -11.14 9.33 30.92
N ALA A 319 -11.20 9.74 32.18
CA ALA A 319 -10.10 10.46 32.83
C ALA A 319 -8.87 9.57 33.04
N GLU A 320 -9.07 8.29 33.37
CA GLU A 320 -8.00 7.31 33.56
C GLU A 320 -7.29 6.96 32.25
N GLU A 321 -8.04 6.73 31.17
CA GLU A 321 -7.52 6.50 29.83
C GLU A 321 -6.76 7.74 29.31
N GLY A 322 -7.39 8.91 29.48
CA GLY A 322 -6.73 10.21 29.40
C GLY A 322 -6.38 10.72 28.00
N ILE A 323 -6.68 10.02 26.90
CA ILE A 323 -6.53 10.51 25.52
C ILE A 323 -7.61 11.55 25.23
N TYR A 324 -8.89 11.25 25.51
CA TYR A 324 -9.98 12.19 25.25
C TYR A 324 -9.79 13.53 26.00
N PRO A 325 -9.54 13.57 27.33
CA PRO A 325 -9.27 14.83 28.04
C PRO A 325 -8.06 15.59 27.49
N PHE A 326 -7.03 14.87 27.03
CA PHE A 326 -5.84 15.47 26.44
C PHE A 326 -6.12 16.15 25.10
N LEU A 327 -6.88 15.50 24.22
CA LEU A 327 -7.28 16.10 22.95
C LEU A 327 -8.20 17.31 23.18
N GLN A 328 -9.09 17.26 24.17
CA GLN A 328 -9.92 18.42 24.56
C GLN A 328 -9.10 19.59 25.11
N GLU A 329 -8.07 19.33 25.91
CA GLU A 329 -7.13 20.37 26.36
C GLU A 329 -6.36 20.96 25.18
N ALA A 330 -5.82 20.12 24.29
CA ALA A 330 -5.10 20.57 23.10
C ALA A 330 -5.99 21.43 22.18
N MET A 331 -7.27 21.08 22.01
CA MET A 331 -8.24 21.88 21.26
C MET A 331 -8.45 23.26 21.92
N ARG A 332 -8.60 23.32 23.24
CA ARG A 332 -8.73 24.59 23.99
C ARG A 332 -7.47 25.44 23.90
N GLU A 333 -6.31 24.82 23.99
CA GLU A 333 -5.03 25.52 23.84
C GLU A 333 -4.92 26.13 22.43
N VAL A 334 -5.14 25.36 21.36
CA VAL A 334 -5.10 25.86 19.98
C VAL A 334 -6.07 27.02 19.77
N ALA A 335 -7.31 26.92 20.27
CA ALA A 335 -8.31 27.98 20.13
C ALA A 335 -7.93 29.28 20.88
N SER A 336 -7.13 29.18 21.94
CA SER A 336 -6.74 30.33 22.77
C SER A 336 -5.41 30.97 22.37
N THR A 337 -4.41 30.17 21.97
CA THR A 337 -3.04 30.63 21.69
C THR A 337 -2.65 30.50 20.21
N GLY A 338 -3.46 29.82 19.41
CA GLY A 338 -3.20 29.52 17.99
C GLY A 338 -2.32 28.30 17.73
N GLN A 339 -1.71 27.69 18.74
CA GLN A 339 -0.80 26.53 18.60
C GLN A 339 -0.61 25.78 19.91
N VAL A 340 -0.21 24.51 19.84
CA VAL A 340 0.19 23.74 21.04
C VAL A 340 1.69 23.87 21.29
N LYS A 341 2.09 24.12 22.54
CA LYS A 341 3.50 24.10 22.94
C LYS A 341 4.04 22.67 23.04
N MET A 342 4.51 22.13 21.92
CA MET A 342 4.96 20.73 21.82
C MET A 342 6.04 20.32 22.83
N ALA A 343 6.87 21.25 23.33
CA ALA A 343 7.87 20.96 24.35
C ALA A 343 7.26 20.57 25.70
N GLU A 344 6.09 21.13 26.06
CA GLU A 344 5.36 20.88 27.31
C GLU A 344 4.50 19.60 27.21
N VAL A 345 4.22 19.12 26.00
CA VAL A 345 3.46 17.89 25.75
C VAL A 345 4.31 16.66 26.06
N ARG A 346 3.74 15.69 26.78
CA ARG A 346 4.37 14.39 27.05
C ARG A 346 4.77 13.69 25.75
N ALA A 347 5.96 13.09 25.72
CA ALA A 347 6.52 12.49 24.51
C ALA A 347 5.61 11.44 23.86
N ASP A 348 4.94 10.62 24.67
CA ASP A 348 4.03 9.58 24.23
C ASP A 348 2.78 10.12 23.51
N ARG A 349 2.46 11.40 23.70
CA ARG A 349 1.25 12.05 23.17
C ARG A 349 1.53 13.08 22.08
N ARG A 350 2.79 13.46 21.85
CA ARG A 350 3.15 14.49 20.84
C ARG A 350 2.66 14.13 19.44
N LEU A 351 2.89 12.87 19.04
CA LEU A 351 2.53 12.38 17.70
C LEU A 351 1.01 12.29 17.50
N LEU A 352 0.22 12.23 18.58
CA LEU A 352 -1.25 12.29 18.51
C LEU A 352 -1.78 13.65 18.07
N LEU A 353 -0.96 14.70 18.14
CA LEU A 353 -1.34 16.05 17.74
C LEU A 353 -0.83 16.45 16.34
N CYS A 354 -0.11 15.55 15.67
CA CYS A 354 0.52 15.83 14.38
C CYS A 354 -0.12 15.01 13.26
N ARG A 355 0.07 15.51 12.03
CA ARG A 355 -0.13 14.78 10.77
C ARG A 355 1.13 14.93 9.92
N ALA A 356 1.27 14.11 8.86
CA ALA A 356 2.34 14.31 7.90
C ALA A 356 2.24 15.69 7.23
N VAL A 357 3.36 16.26 6.80
CA VAL A 357 3.34 17.45 5.91
C VAL A 357 2.70 17.05 4.56
N PRO A 358 1.62 17.72 4.10
CA PRO A 358 0.85 17.27 2.94
C PRO A 358 1.52 17.35 1.55
N ASP A 359 2.69 17.99 1.47
CA ASP A 359 3.47 18.08 0.22
C ASP A 359 4.78 17.29 0.33
N HIS A 360 4.96 16.52 1.41
CA HIS A 360 6.18 15.76 1.62
C HIS A 360 6.14 14.43 0.83
N PRO A 361 7.22 14.01 0.14
CA PRO A 361 7.24 12.75 -0.61
C PRO A 361 6.83 11.52 0.22
N ASP A 362 7.32 11.43 1.46
CA ASP A 362 7.00 10.33 2.39
C ASP A 362 5.65 10.45 3.12
N GLN A 363 4.75 11.35 2.74
CA GLN A 363 3.54 11.65 3.52
C GLN A 363 2.66 10.43 3.83
N TRP A 364 2.52 9.50 2.89
CA TRP A 364 1.77 8.26 3.06
C TRP A 364 2.41 7.36 4.11
N LEU A 365 3.74 7.20 4.03
CA LEU A 365 4.53 6.42 4.98
C LEU A 365 4.49 7.00 6.39
N ILE A 366 4.56 8.34 6.51
CA ILE A 366 4.47 9.03 7.79
C ILE A 366 3.07 8.87 8.39
N ASN A 367 2.01 9.08 7.61
CA ASN A 367 0.65 8.90 8.10
C ASN A 367 0.38 7.44 8.48
N ARG A 368 0.98 6.46 7.79
CA ARG A 368 0.96 5.05 8.21
C ARG A 368 1.61 4.83 9.57
N LEU A 369 2.81 5.38 9.79
CA LEU A 369 3.47 5.33 11.10
C LEU A 369 2.61 5.97 12.21
N LEU A 370 2.05 7.14 11.94
CA LEU A 370 1.16 7.84 12.88
C LEU A 370 -0.14 7.07 13.14
N ALA A 371 -0.67 6.35 12.16
CA ALA A 371 -1.85 5.50 12.29
C ALA A 371 -1.57 4.32 13.23
N GLN A 372 -0.41 3.67 13.10
CA GLN A 372 -0.01 2.57 13.98
C GLN A 372 0.17 3.01 15.44
N MET A 373 0.58 4.26 15.65
CA MET A 373 0.69 4.88 16.99
C MET A 373 -0.64 5.32 17.60
N ALA A 374 -1.70 5.38 16.79
CA ALA A 374 -3.06 5.73 17.23
C ALA A 374 -4.01 4.55 16.97
N PRO A 375 -3.82 3.39 17.65
CA PRO A 375 -4.55 2.17 17.33
C PRO A 375 -6.08 2.28 17.55
N PHE A 376 -6.52 3.25 18.36
CA PHE A 376 -7.92 3.57 18.60
C PHE A 376 -8.63 4.20 17.39
N ASP A 377 -7.89 4.81 16.47
CA ASP A 377 -8.43 5.51 15.30
C ASP A 377 -8.55 4.58 14.10
N PHE A 378 -9.59 3.75 14.12
CA PHE A 378 -9.81 2.74 13.06
C PHE A 378 -10.02 3.35 11.67
N ILE A 379 -10.49 4.60 11.57
CA ILE A 379 -10.63 5.31 10.29
C ILE A 379 -9.23 5.61 9.74
N THR A 380 -8.37 6.23 10.53
CA THR A 380 -6.99 6.53 10.12
C THR A 380 -6.22 5.26 9.76
N ARG A 381 -6.42 4.18 10.52
CA ARG A 381 -5.84 2.87 10.20
C ARG A 381 -6.38 2.31 8.89
N PHE A 382 -7.68 2.39 8.63
CA PHE A 382 -8.24 1.93 7.35
C PHE A 382 -7.66 2.70 6.16
N VAL A 383 -7.37 4.00 6.33
CA VAL A 383 -6.79 4.84 5.28
C VAL A 383 -5.31 4.53 5.01
N PHE A 384 -4.49 4.36 6.05
CA PHE A 384 -3.02 4.29 5.91
C PHE A 384 -2.36 2.97 6.34
N ASP A 385 -3.03 2.15 7.14
CA ASP A 385 -2.53 0.89 7.71
C ASP A 385 -3.57 -0.23 7.54
N LYS A 386 -3.96 -0.50 6.29
CA LYS A 386 -5.02 -1.48 5.94
C LYS A 386 -4.74 -2.87 6.56
N GLN A 387 -3.50 -3.35 6.49
CA GLN A 387 -3.09 -4.64 7.09
C GLN A 387 -3.44 -4.69 8.59
N GLY A 388 -2.93 -3.72 9.36
CA GLY A 388 -3.17 -3.69 10.79
C GLY A 388 -4.63 -3.38 11.17
N PHE A 389 -5.36 -2.64 10.33
CA PHE A 389 -6.81 -2.47 10.50
C PHE A 389 -7.53 -3.82 10.39
N TYR A 390 -7.23 -4.64 9.38
CA TYR A 390 -7.89 -5.94 9.21
C TYR A 390 -7.57 -6.91 10.35
N GLU A 391 -6.33 -6.95 10.81
CA GLU A 391 -5.93 -7.73 11.99
C GLU A 391 -6.73 -7.33 13.24
N ALA A 392 -6.87 -6.02 13.49
CA ALA A 392 -7.66 -5.53 14.61
C ALA A 392 -9.16 -5.82 14.43
N TYR A 393 -9.68 -5.65 13.21
CA TYR A 393 -11.08 -5.90 12.88
C TYR A 393 -11.50 -7.35 13.15
N ASP A 394 -10.60 -8.31 12.90
CA ASP A 394 -10.85 -9.71 13.21
C ASP A 394 -10.91 -10.01 14.71
N GLY A 395 -10.39 -9.14 15.57
CA GLY A 395 -10.57 -9.21 17.02
C GLY A 395 -11.86 -8.55 17.55
N TYR A 396 -12.59 -7.78 16.74
CA TYR A 396 -13.74 -7.00 17.20
C TYR A 396 -15.01 -7.83 17.41
N SER A 397 -15.86 -7.40 18.35
CA SER A 397 -17.22 -7.97 18.54
C SER A 397 -18.09 -7.69 17.32
N GLU A 398 -19.14 -8.51 17.11
CA GLU A 398 -20.00 -8.37 15.93
C GLU A 398 -20.72 -7.02 15.88
N SER A 399 -21.19 -6.50 17.03
CA SER A 399 -21.80 -5.17 17.14
C SER A 399 -20.82 -4.06 16.77
N TYR A 400 -19.58 -4.13 17.26
CA TYR A 400 -18.56 -3.14 16.96
C TYR A 400 -18.12 -3.20 15.49
N ARG A 401 -18.00 -4.40 14.92
CA ARG A 401 -17.76 -4.58 13.47
C ARG A 401 -18.85 -3.95 12.62
N ALA A 402 -20.11 -4.00 13.04
CA ALA A 402 -21.22 -3.34 12.37
C ALA A 402 -21.07 -1.81 12.40
N HIS A 403 -20.75 -1.27 13.58
CA HIS A 403 -20.51 0.15 13.78
C HIS A 403 -19.34 0.68 12.96
N VAL A 404 -18.18 0.00 12.98
CA VAL A 404 -17.00 0.37 12.18
C VAL A 404 -17.35 0.46 10.69
N VAL A 405 -18.09 -0.51 10.16
CA VAL A 405 -18.52 -0.53 8.76
C VAL A 405 -19.47 0.63 8.45
N ASP A 406 -20.44 0.90 9.32
CA ASP A 406 -21.38 2.03 9.16
C ASP A 406 -20.65 3.37 9.17
N VAL A 407 -19.72 3.56 10.10
CA VAL A 407 -18.91 4.78 10.19
C VAL A 407 -18.01 4.93 8.97
N LEU A 408 -17.28 3.89 8.55
CA LEU A 408 -16.45 3.94 7.34
C LEU A 408 -17.27 4.21 6.07
N GLY A 409 -18.46 3.62 5.98
CA GLY A 409 -19.40 3.87 4.88
C GLY A 409 -19.84 5.33 4.80
N LYS A 410 -20.27 5.91 5.93
CA LYS A 410 -20.77 7.30 6.00
C LYS A 410 -19.67 8.35 5.86
N THR A 411 -18.48 8.07 6.37
CA THR A 411 -17.37 9.03 6.44
C THR A 411 -16.44 8.92 5.25
N TYR A 412 -15.77 7.78 5.10
CA TYR A 412 -14.68 7.61 4.15
C TYR A 412 -15.13 7.16 2.77
N LEU A 413 -16.03 6.19 2.66
CA LEU A 413 -16.49 5.69 1.36
C LEU A 413 -17.37 6.70 0.61
N ASN A 414 -18.11 7.54 1.35
CA ASN A 414 -18.95 8.58 0.75
C ASN A 414 -18.13 9.62 -0.03
N ASP A 415 -17.00 10.08 0.53
CA ASP A 415 -16.06 10.96 -0.16
C ASP A 415 -14.62 10.78 0.35
N LYS A 416 -13.90 9.85 -0.28
CA LYS A 416 -12.51 9.51 0.06
C LYS A 416 -11.60 10.74 -0.05
N ALA A 417 -11.77 11.53 -1.12
CA ALA A 417 -10.93 12.68 -1.43
C ALA A 417 -11.18 13.82 -0.43
N ALA A 418 -12.43 14.10 -0.08
CA ALA A 418 -12.76 15.14 0.90
C ALA A 418 -12.27 14.79 2.30
N LEU A 419 -12.40 13.54 2.75
CA LEU A 419 -11.85 13.15 4.06
C LEU A 419 -10.33 13.33 4.10
N ARG A 420 -9.64 12.88 3.04
CA ARG A 420 -8.18 12.97 2.90
C ARG A 420 -7.68 14.41 2.86
N SER A 421 -8.32 15.26 2.05
CA SER A 421 -8.02 16.69 1.98
C SER A 421 -8.28 17.36 3.33
N ARG A 422 -9.45 17.12 3.95
CA ARG A 422 -9.82 17.75 5.21
C ARG A 422 -8.87 17.38 6.35
N LEU A 423 -8.70 16.08 6.63
CA LEU A 423 -7.93 15.63 7.79
C LEU A 423 -6.41 15.64 7.55
N TYR A 424 -5.96 15.31 6.34
CA TYR A 424 -4.55 15.07 6.05
C TYR A 424 -3.94 16.06 5.06
N GLY A 425 -4.74 16.94 4.44
CA GLY A 425 -4.26 17.89 3.43
C GLY A 425 -3.90 17.24 2.09
N LEU A 426 -4.24 15.97 1.89
CA LEU A 426 -3.89 15.20 0.70
C LEU A 426 -4.88 15.50 -0.43
N GLU A 427 -4.65 16.59 -1.17
CA GLU A 427 -5.48 16.98 -2.33
C GLU A 427 -5.01 16.24 -3.60
N GLY A 428 -5.95 15.60 -4.32
CA GLY A 428 -5.69 15.07 -5.66
C GLY A 428 -4.79 13.83 -5.76
N TYR A 429 -4.31 13.27 -4.64
CA TYR A 429 -3.48 12.06 -4.64
C TYR A 429 -4.32 10.80 -4.92
N GLN A 430 -3.85 9.96 -5.85
CA GLN A 430 -4.34 8.60 -6.05
C GLN A 430 -4.00 7.73 -4.82
N ASP A 431 -4.74 6.63 -4.62
CA ASP A 431 -4.59 5.77 -3.45
C ASP A 431 -3.28 4.97 -3.54
N ASP A 432 -2.17 5.54 -3.04
CA ASP A 432 -0.86 4.87 -2.98
C ASP A 432 -0.77 3.81 -1.85
N ALA A 433 -1.84 3.66 -1.05
CA ALA A 433 -1.86 2.92 0.22
C ALA A 433 -2.34 1.47 0.14
#